data_AF-A0A944P617-F1
#
_entry.id   AF-A0A944P617-F1
#
_cell.length_a   1.000
_cell.length_b   1.000
_cell.length_c   1.000
_cell.angle_alpha   90.00
_cell.angle_beta   90.00
_cell.angle_gamma   90.00
#
_symmetry.space_group_name_H-M   'P 1'
#
loop_
_entity.id
_entity.type
_entity.pdbx_description
1 polymer ?
#
loop_
_entity_poly.entity_id
_entity_poly.type
_entity_poly.pdbx_seq_one_letter_code
_entity_poly.pdbx_strand_id
1 'polypeptide(L)'
;MVLKFRDGVCRACQAVQRTVARRATLQRKVRAAHGDARCFHCSAPLPEGGVIDHLTPISRGGLSTVANMRVVCVVCNSSKKDRLLDEWSPPLLALR
;
A
#
# COMPACT_ATOMS: atom_id res chain seq x y z
N MET A 1 -27.87 17.46 21.47
CA MET A 1 -26.58 16.88 21.03
C MET A 1 -25.90 17.87 20.09
N VAL A 2 -24.94 18.67 20.57
CA VAL A 2 -24.27 19.67 19.71
C VAL A 2 -23.26 18.92 18.84
N LEU A 3 -23.53 18.84 17.54
CA LEU A 3 -22.57 18.39 16.55
C LEU A 3 -21.34 19.30 16.68
N LYS A 4 -20.22 18.76 17.18
CA LYS A 4 -18.99 19.52 17.36
C LYS A 4 -18.33 19.68 16.00
N PHE A 5 -18.59 20.81 15.35
CA PHE A 5 -17.93 21.22 14.12
C PHE A 5 -16.63 21.95 14.45
N ARG A 6 -15.57 21.70 13.67
CA ARG A 6 -14.37 22.54 13.62
C ARG A 6 -14.00 22.68 12.14
N ASP A 7 -13.67 23.90 11.71
CA ASP A 7 -13.41 24.24 10.31
C ASP A 7 -14.56 23.83 9.35
N GLY A 8 -15.82 23.90 9.82
CA GLY A 8 -17.00 23.52 9.03
C GLY A 8 -17.23 22.01 8.85
N VAL A 9 -16.43 21.15 9.48
CA VAL A 9 -16.50 19.69 9.33
C VAL A 9 -16.80 19.04 10.68
N CYS A 10 -17.63 17.98 10.70
CA CYS A 10 -17.90 17.24 11.94
C CYS A 10 -16.67 16.42 12.38
N ARG A 11 -16.54 16.13 13.69
CA ARG A 11 -15.39 15.37 14.24
C ARG A 11 -15.13 14.03 13.57
N ALA A 12 -16.19 13.29 13.20
CA ALA A 12 -16.05 12.01 12.52
C ALA A 12 -15.37 12.18 11.14
N CYS A 13 -15.83 13.13 10.35
CA CYS A 13 -15.24 13.46 9.05
C CYS A 13 -13.78 13.94 9.20
N GLN A 14 -13.46 14.74 10.22
CA GLN A 14 -12.06 15.15 10.49
C GLN A 14 -11.15 13.96 10.82
N ALA A 15 -11.65 12.97 11.57
CA ALA A 15 -10.87 11.76 11.88
C ALA A 15 -10.57 10.95 10.61
N VAL A 16 -11.55 10.81 9.71
CA VAL A 16 -11.37 10.18 8.40
C VAL A 16 -10.33 10.94 7.57
N GLN A 17 -10.46 12.26 7.46
CA GLN A 17 -9.50 13.11 6.73
C GLN A 17 -8.06 12.95 7.23
N ARG A 18 -7.87 12.91 8.56
CA ARG A 18 -6.55 12.67 9.17
C ARG A 18 -5.98 11.30 8.83
N THR A 19 -6.80 10.26 8.85
CA THR A 19 -6.39 8.90 8.47
C THR A 19 -5.99 8.82 7.00
N VAL A 20 -6.75 9.45 6.11
CA VAL A 20 -6.42 9.55 4.68
C VAL A 20 -5.11 10.31 4.47
N ALA A 21 -4.92 11.47 5.12
CA ALA A 21 -3.69 12.25 5.00
C ALA A 21 -2.45 11.49 5.51
N ARG A 22 -2.60 10.73 6.61
CA ARG A 22 -1.56 9.84 7.13
C ARG A 22 -1.22 8.74 6.13
N ARG A 23 -2.23 8.08 5.53
CA ARG A 23 -2.04 7.08 4.49
C ARG A 23 -1.28 7.66 3.30
N ALA A 24 -1.72 8.79 2.75
CA ALA A 24 -1.05 9.43 1.61
C ALA A 24 0.40 9.79 1.91
N THR A 25 0.67 10.32 3.11
CA THR A 25 2.04 10.65 3.56
C THR A 25 2.92 9.41 3.65
N LEU A 26 2.40 8.32 4.21
CA LEU A 26 3.13 7.07 4.32
C LEU A 26 3.38 6.42 2.95
N GLN A 27 2.39 6.43 2.06
CA GLN A 27 2.55 5.92 0.70
C GLN A 27 3.62 6.68 -0.09
N ARG A 28 3.70 8.01 0.05
CA ARG A 28 4.78 8.81 -0.54
C ARG A 28 6.15 8.40 0.01
N LYS A 29 6.26 8.15 1.32
CA LYS A 29 7.51 7.68 1.93
C LYS A 29 7.93 6.30 1.42
N VAL A 30 6.99 5.38 1.22
CA VAL A 30 7.25 4.06 0.62
C VAL A 30 7.83 4.20 -0.78
N ARG A 31 7.18 5.00 -1.63
CA ARG A 31 7.65 5.27 -3.01
C ARG A 31 9.04 5.89 -3.03
N ALA A 32 9.28 6.90 -2.18
CA ALA A 32 10.59 7.55 -2.10
C ALA A 32 11.70 6.61 -1.59
N ALA A 33 11.39 5.70 -0.67
CA ALA A 33 12.39 4.80 -0.07
C ALA A 33 12.75 3.61 -0.98
N HIS A 34 11.79 3.06 -1.72
CA HIS A 34 11.98 1.81 -2.46
C HIS A 34 11.91 1.97 -3.98
N GLY A 35 11.55 3.15 -4.46
CA GLY A 35 11.19 3.39 -5.86
C GLY A 35 9.83 2.79 -6.23
N ASP A 36 9.34 3.18 -7.40
CA ASP A 36 8.05 2.72 -7.93
C ASP A 36 8.04 2.48 -9.45
N ALA A 37 9.22 2.48 -10.08
CA ALA A 37 9.38 2.24 -11.52
C ALA A 37 9.26 0.76 -11.91
N ARG A 38 9.47 -0.17 -10.97
CA ARG A 38 9.40 -1.62 -11.19
C ARG A 38 8.66 -2.30 -10.04
N CYS A 39 7.95 -3.36 -10.35
CA CYS A 39 7.28 -4.20 -9.36
C CYS A 39 8.32 -4.87 -8.46
N PHE A 40 8.19 -4.74 -7.14
CA PHE A 40 9.08 -5.40 -6.20
C PHE A 40 9.08 -6.93 -6.33
N HIS A 41 7.93 -7.54 -6.63
CA HIS A 41 7.78 -9.00 -6.67
C HIS A 41 8.28 -9.63 -7.97
N CYS A 42 7.94 -9.07 -9.13
CA CYS A 42 8.28 -9.67 -10.43
C CYS A 42 9.23 -8.82 -11.29
N SER A 43 9.70 -7.67 -10.81
CA SER A 43 10.57 -6.74 -11.53
C SER A 43 10.03 -6.14 -12.84
N ALA A 44 8.78 -6.44 -13.20
CA ALA A 44 8.11 -5.87 -14.37
C ALA A 44 8.06 -4.33 -14.25
N PRO A 45 8.27 -3.58 -15.35
CA PRO A 45 8.16 -2.14 -15.35
C PRO A 45 6.74 -1.68 -14.99
N LEU A 46 6.64 -0.54 -14.30
CA LEU A 46 5.40 0.07 -13.84
C LEU A 46 5.25 1.49 -14.44
N PRO A 47 5.08 1.62 -15.77
CA PRO A 47 4.97 2.94 -16.41
C PRO A 47 3.73 3.72 -15.94
N GLU A 48 2.65 3.04 -15.61
CA GLU A 48 1.41 3.62 -15.04
C GLU A 48 1.45 3.68 -13.50
N GLY A 49 2.58 3.30 -12.90
CA GLY A 49 2.75 3.14 -11.46
C GLY A 49 2.19 1.81 -10.92
N GLY A 50 2.53 1.52 -9.66
CA GLY A 50 2.04 0.34 -8.95
C GLY A 50 1.20 0.66 -7.72
N VAL A 51 0.64 -0.40 -7.15
CA VAL A 51 -0.07 -0.37 -5.86
C VAL A 51 0.89 -0.66 -4.72
N ILE A 52 0.54 -0.25 -3.50
CA ILE A 52 1.36 -0.54 -2.32
C ILE A 52 0.81 -1.81 -1.65
N ASP A 53 1.68 -2.81 -1.54
CA ASP A 53 1.44 -4.10 -0.91
C ASP A 53 2.21 -4.23 0.41
N HIS A 54 1.68 -5.03 1.33
CA HIS A 54 2.34 -5.38 2.58
C HIS A 54 3.07 -6.72 2.43
N LEU A 55 4.36 -6.75 2.76
CA LEU A 55 5.16 -7.99 2.71
C LEU A 55 4.58 -9.02 3.68
N THR A 56 4.42 -8.64 4.95
CA THR A 56 3.56 -9.33 5.92
C THR A 56 2.17 -8.71 5.87
N PRO A 57 1.12 -9.45 5.46
CA PRO A 57 -0.24 -8.93 5.38
C PRO A 57 -0.78 -8.45 6.72
N ILE A 58 -1.66 -7.43 6.71
CA ILE A 58 -2.31 -6.91 7.93
C ILE A 58 -3.09 -8.02 8.66
N SER A 59 -3.78 -8.89 7.93
CA SER A 59 -4.51 -10.05 8.50
C SER A 59 -3.61 -11.05 9.22
N ARG A 60 -2.29 -10.98 8.97
CA ARG A 60 -1.26 -11.80 9.62
C ARG A 60 -0.42 -10.99 10.62
N GLY A 61 -0.94 -9.84 11.08
CA GLY A 61 -0.27 -8.99 12.08
C GLY A 61 0.74 -7.99 11.50
N GLY A 62 0.82 -7.84 10.17
CA GLY A 62 1.72 -6.90 9.53
C GLY A 62 1.37 -5.43 9.81
N LEU A 63 2.38 -4.63 10.11
CA LEU A 63 2.23 -3.19 10.36
C LEU A 63 2.32 -2.39 9.06
N SER A 64 1.59 -1.26 9.00
CA SER A 64 1.74 -0.28 7.92
C SER A 64 2.96 0.61 8.18
N THR A 65 4.14 0.12 7.83
CA THR A 65 5.41 0.84 7.92
C THR A 65 6.12 0.90 6.58
N VAL A 66 7.07 1.83 6.43
CA VAL A 66 7.90 1.90 5.21
C VAL A 66 8.67 0.60 4.97
N ALA A 67 9.10 -0.08 6.05
CA ALA A 67 9.84 -1.33 5.96
C ALA A 67 8.99 -2.50 5.45
N ASN A 68 7.72 -2.59 5.88
CA ASN A 68 6.82 -3.70 5.52
C ASN A 68 6.04 -3.47 4.22
N MET A 69 6.24 -2.35 3.53
CA MET A 69 5.46 -2.01 2.34
C MET A 69 6.34 -1.85 1.10
N ARG A 70 5.81 -2.26 -0.06
CA ARG A 70 6.48 -2.17 -1.37
C ARG A 70 5.53 -1.79 -2.47
N VAL A 71 6.05 -1.21 -3.55
CA VAL A 71 5.26 -0.96 -4.76
C VAL A 71 5.30 -2.19 -5.67
N VAL A 72 4.14 -2.65 -6.09
CA VAL A 72 3.96 -3.88 -6.87
C VAL A 72 2.94 -3.68 -7.98
N CYS A 73 2.96 -4.53 -9.00
CA CYS A 73 1.91 -4.55 -10.02
C CYS A 73 0.60 -5.13 -9.44
N VAL A 74 -0.52 -4.77 -10.05
CA VAL A 74 -1.85 -5.28 -9.67
C VAL A 74 -1.92 -6.81 -9.77
N VAL A 75 -1.25 -7.41 -10.75
CA VAL A 75 -1.23 -8.86 -10.95
C VAL A 75 -0.56 -9.57 -9.77
N CYS A 76 0.61 -9.09 -9.33
CA CYS A 76 1.30 -9.67 -8.18
C CYS A 76 0.51 -9.45 -6.89
N ASN A 77 0.00 -8.24 -6.65
CA ASN A 77 -0.82 -7.93 -5.48
C ASN A 77 -2.04 -8.86 -5.37
N SER A 78 -2.81 -8.98 -6.45
CA SER A 78 -4.02 -9.81 -6.50
C SER A 78 -3.72 -11.32 -6.45
N SER A 79 -2.56 -11.73 -6.95
CA SER A 79 -2.09 -13.10 -6.81
C SER A 79 -1.72 -13.39 -5.36
N LYS A 80 -0.81 -12.61 -4.73
CA LYS A 80 -0.29 -12.82 -3.36
C LYS A 80 -1.39 -12.85 -2.30
N LYS A 81 -2.32 -11.89 -2.33
CA LYS A 81 -3.38 -11.71 -1.30
C LYS A 81 -2.78 -11.65 0.12
N ASP A 82 -3.25 -12.51 1.01
CA ASP A 82 -2.89 -12.59 2.42
C ASP A 82 -1.83 -13.66 2.72
N ARG A 83 -1.15 -14.17 1.69
CA ARG A 83 -0.01 -15.07 1.83
C ARG A 83 1.26 -14.31 2.19
N LEU A 84 2.11 -14.99 2.95
CA LEU A 84 3.50 -14.61 3.20
C LEU A 84 4.36 -14.86 1.95
N LEU A 85 5.60 -14.34 1.94
CA LEU A 85 6.49 -14.46 0.78
C LEU A 85 7.02 -15.88 0.56
N ASP A 86 7.04 -16.72 1.59
CA ASP A 86 7.39 -18.14 1.54
C ASP A 86 6.22 -19.02 1.11
N GLU A 87 4.98 -18.54 1.26
CA GLU A 87 3.75 -19.22 0.86
C GLU A 87 3.33 -18.92 -0.60
N TRP A 88 4.06 -18.06 -1.30
CA TRP A 88 3.65 -17.56 -2.61
C TRP A 88 4.83 -17.26 -3.53
N SER A 89 4.69 -17.61 -4.80
CA SER A 89 5.61 -17.21 -5.85
C SER A 89 4.92 -16.25 -6.83
N PRO A 90 5.60 -15.17 -7.28
CA PRO A 90 5.09 -14.31 -8.33
C PRO A 90 4.67 -15.13 -9.56
N PRO A 91 3.53 -14.82 -10.18
CA PRO A 91 3.20 -15.42 -11.46
C PRO A 91 4.34 -15.11 -12.44
N LEU A 92 4.71 -16.09 -13.26
CA LEU A 92 5.65 -15.92 -14.36
C LEU A 92 5.01 -15.01 -15.42
N LEU A 93 4.97 -13.71 -15.13
CA LEU A 93 4.79 -12.69 -16.13
C LEU A 93 6.09 -12.71 -16.92
N ALA A 94 6.05 -13.40 -18.05
CA ALA A 94 7.13 -13.43 -19.02
C ALA A 94 7.74 -12.02 -19.10
N LEU A 95 8.99 -11.89 -18.64
CA LEU A 95 9.86 -10.80 -19.04
C LEU A 95 9.94 -10.91 -20.58
N ARG A 96 9.06 -10.18 -21.26
CA ARG A 96 9.21 -9.87 -22.67
C ARG A 96 10.03 -8.60 -22.79
#